data_AF-A0A365KAU0-F1
#
_entry.id   AF-A0A365KAU0-F1
#
_cell.length_a   1.000
_cell.length_b   1.000
_cell.length_c   1.000
_cell.angle_alpha   90.00
_cell.angle_beta   90.00
_cell.angle_gamma   90.00
#
_symmetry.space_group_name_H-M   'P 1'
#
loop_
_entity.id
_entity.type
_entity.pdbx_description
1 polymer ?
#
loop_
_entity_poly.entity_id
_entity_poly.type
_entity_poly.pdbx_seq_one_letter_code
_entity_poly.pdbx_strand_id
1 'polypeptide(L)'
;MDIQAERDLLKDDYGNYYVVSYATKDSLTVVNAALYHAFNQELTDEFVAEVKRKYPKGVAIGVYFADLVHEQIEKLEDPEFPGHIYDLNEVRKEYDIHLKPIYHDSLHL
;
A
#
# COMPACT_ATOMS: atom_id res chain seq x y z
N MET A 1 -12.51 6.56 -13.62
CA MET A 1 -12.31 5.22 -13.02
C MET A 1 -13.23 5.10 -11.78
N ASP A 2 -13.32 3.94 -11.13
CA ASP A 2 -13.99 3.80 -9.82
C ASP A 2 -13.02 3.16 -8.82
N ILE A 3 -12.18 4.01 -8.23
CA ILE A 3 -11.10 3.61 -7.32
C ILE A 3 -11.63 3.57 -5.89
N GLN A 4 -11.43 2.43 -5.23
CA GLN A 4 -11.92 2.18 -3.87
C GLN A 4 -10.77 2.19 -2.86
N ALA A 5 -10.95 2.97 -1.80
CA ALA A 5 -9.98 3.09 -0.72
C ALA A 5 -9.77 1.75 -0.01
N GLU A 6 -8.56 1.53 0.51
CA GLU A 6 -8.05 0.34 1.21
C GLU A 6 -8.06 -0.97 0.40
N ARG A 7 -8.70 -0.96 -0.78
CA ARG A 7 -8.80 -2.09 -1.68
C ARG A 7 -7.82 -1.99 -2.85
N ASP A 8 -7.85 -0.85 -3.54
CA ASP A 8 -7.12 -0.67 -4.79
C ASP A 8 -5.71 -0.11 -4.55
N LEU A 9 -4.78 -0.49 -5.43
CA LEU A 9 -3.40 0.01 -5.43
C LEU A 9 -3.13 0.88 -6.64
N LEU A 10 -2.22 1.85 -6.49
CA LEU A 10 -1.61 2.58 -7.60
C LEU A 10 -0.15 2.17 -7.73
N LYS A 11 0.33 2.01 -8.97
CA LYS A 11 1.73 1.69 -9.29
C LYS A 11 2.37 2.84 -10.08
N ASP A 12 3.57 3.25 -9.69
CA ASP A 12 4.37 4.20 -10.48
C ASP A 12 5.37 3.50 -11.41
N ASP A 13 5.98 4.29 -12.30
CA ASP A 13 6.98 3.81 -13.27
C ASP A 13 8.27 3.27 -12.63
N TYR A 14 8.52 3.61 -11.36
CA TYR A 14 9.67 3.15 -10.59
C TYR A 14 9.41 1.83 -9.85
N GLY A 15 8.20 1.29 -9.96
CA GLY A 15 7.79 0.05 -9.30
C GLY A 15 7.36 0.22 -7.85
N ASN A 16 7.12 1.46 -7.38
CA ASN A 16 6.51 1.67 -6.08
C ASN A 16 4.99 1.46 -6.17
N TYR A 17 4.45 0.90 -5.10
CA TYR A 17 3.03 0.70 -4.92
C TYR A 17 2.50 1.62 -3.82
N TYR A 18 1.30 2.13 -4.03
CA TYR A 18 0.63 3.04 -3.13
C TYR A 18 -0.77 2.52 -2.82
N VAL A 19 -1.13 2.46 -1.54
CA VAL A 19 -2.49 2.20 -1.10
C VAL A 19 -3.29 3.49 -1.19
N VAL A 20 -4.47 3.42 -1.78
CA VAL A 20 -5.44 4.52 -1.72
C VAL A 20 -6.06 4.52 -0.33
N SER A 21 -5.64 5.43 0.55
CA SER A 21 -6.16 5.50 1.93
C SER A 21 -7.49 6.25 2.01
N TYR A 22 -7.78 7.09 1.03
CA TYR A 22 -9.02 7.86 0.96
C TYR A 22 -9.35 8.19 -0.49
N ALA A 23 -10.63 8.10 -0.86
CA ALA A 23 -11.12 8.38 -2.21
C ALA A 23 -12.36 9.28 -2.18
N THR A 24 -12.32 10.37 -2.94
CA THR A 24 -13.49 11.20 -3.28
C THR A 24 -13.82 11.04 -4.77
N LYS A 25 -14.78 11.83 -5.25
CA LYS A 25 -15.14 11.86 -6.67
C LYS A 25 -14.00 12.36 -7.57
N ASP A 26 -13.13 13.21 -7.03
CA ASP A 26 -12.16 14.03 -7.75
C ASP A 26 -10.74 13.99 -7.17
N SER A 27 -10.55 13.43 -5.98
CA SER A 27 -9.26 13.38 -5.29
C SER A 27 -9.01 12.03 -4.64
N LEU A 28 -7.74 11.64 -4.58
CA LEU A 28 -7.28 10.45 -3.87
C LEU A 28 -6.17 10.84 -2.90
N THR A 29 -6.20 10.29 -1.69
CA THR A 29 -5.03 10.27 -0.81
C THR A 29 -4.36 8.92 -0.91
N VAL A 30 -3.06 8.93 -1.18
CA VAL A 30 -2.28 7.70 -1.39
C VAL A 30 -1.07 7.67 -0.48
N VAL A 31 -0.74 6.48 0.02
CA VAL A 31 0.38 6.24 0.93
C VAL A 31 1.21 5.11 0.35
N ASN A 32 2.54 5.18 0.44
CA ASN A 32 3.37 4.03 0.04
C ASN A 32 2.90 2.76 0.77
N ALA A 33 2.69 1.66 0.04
CA ALA A 33 2.02 0.48 0.57
C ALA A 33 2.78 -0.16 1.74
N ALA A 34 4.11 -0.19 1.69
CA ALA A 34 4.93 -0.73 2.78
C ALA A 34 4.84 0.15 4.04
N LEU A 35 4.83 1.48 3.87
CA LEU A 35 4.59 2.40 4.98
C LEU A 35 3.17 2.24 5.54
N TYR A 36 2.16 2.12 4.69
CA TYR A 36 0.78 1.91 5.12
C TYR A 36 0.65 0.68 6.05
N HIS A 37 1.22 -0.46 5.65
CA HIS A 37 1.25 -1.67 6.49
C HIS A 37 2.06 -1.47 7.77
N ALA A 38 3.22 -0.81 7.68
CA ALA A 38 4.09 -0.59 8.84
C ALA A 38 3.43 0.27 9.93
N PHE A 39 2.64 1.28 9.56
CA PHE A 39 1.97 2.18 10.50
C PHE A 39 0.62 1.65 11.00
N ASN A 40 0.11 0.56 10.43
CA ASN A 40 -1.12 -0.11 10.88
C ASN A 40 -0.86 -1.24 11.89
N GLN A 41 0.39 -1.44 12.32
CA GLN A 41 0.77 -2.47 13.28
C GLN A 41 1.52 -1.86 14.47
N GLU A 42 1.11 -2.21 15.68
CA GLU A 42 1.86 -1.90 16.89
C GLU A 42 2.98 -2.92 17.08
N LEU A 43 4.20 -2.45 17.41
CA LEU A 43 5.35 -3.32 17.64
C LEU A 43 5.30 -3.93 19.05
N THR A 44 4.41 -4.90 19.25
CA THR A 44 4.31 -5.68 20.48
C THR A 44 5.24 -6.90 20.47
N ASP A 45 5.56 -7.44 21.65
CA ASP A 45 6.36 -8.65 21.77
C ASP A 45 5.66 -9.86 21.12
N GLU A 46 4.33 -9.93 21.21
CA GLU A 46 3.52 -10.97 20.57
C GLU A 46 3.64 -10.91 19.04
N PHE A 47 3.55 -9.71 18.46
CA PHE A 47 3.67 -9.49 17.03
C PHE A 47 5.08 -9.85 16.54
N VAL A 48 6.13 -9.40 17.24
CA VAL A 48 7.52 -9.76 16.92
C VAL A 48 7.73 -11.27 16.98
N ALA A 49 7.13 -11.96 17.95
CA ALA A 49 7.18 -13.42 18.03
C ALA A 49 6.45 -14.10 16.87
N GLU A 50 5.32 -13.56 16.41
CA GLU A 50 4.63 -14.05 15.21
C GLU A 50 5.45 -13.91 13.95
N VAL A 51 6.00 -12.72 13.71
CA VAL A 51 6.88 -12.43 12.57
C VAL A 51 8.05 -13.42 12.59
N LYS A 52 8.73 -13.59 13.73
CA LYS A 52 9.85 -14.55 13.85
C LYS A 52 9.48 -16.00 13.55
N ARG A 53 8.22 -16.42 13.76
CA ARG A 53 7.75 -17.76 13.38
C ARG A 53 7.58 -17.94 11.87
N LYS A 54 7.27 -16.86 11.14
CA LYS A 54 7.11 -16.91 9.68
C LYS A 54 8.44 -17.08 8.93
N TYR A 55 9.55 -16.63 9.53
CA TYR A 55 10.86 -16.64 8.88
C TYR A 55 11.80 -17.69 9.50
N PRO A 56 12.44 -18.55 8.69
CA PRO A 56 13.40 -19.55 9.19
C PRO A 56 14.70 -18.94 9.75
N LYS A 57 14.95 -17.66 9.47
CA LYS A 57 16.08 -16.87 9.96
C LYS A 57 15.58 -15.50 10.39
N GLY A 58 16.34 -14.81 11.26
CA GLY A 58 16.03 -13.42 11.60
C GLY A 58 16.07 -12.52 10.36
N VAL A 59 15.02 -11.72 10.16
CA VAL A 59 14.91 -10.71 9.10
C VAL A 59 14.64 -9.34 9.70
N ALA A 60 14.97 -8.27 8.98
CA ALA A 60 14.55 -6.94 9.37
C ALA A 60 13.02 -6.84 9.29
N ILE A 61 12.38 -6.13 10.24
CA ILE A 61 10.90 -6.02 10.27
C ILE A 61 10.33 -5.40 8.98
N GLY A 62 11.10 -4.55 8.30
CA GLY A 62 10.74 -4.00 6.99
C GLY A 62 10.52 -5.06 5.91
N VAL A 63 11.19 -6.22 6.01
CA VAL A 63 10.98 -7.35 5.08
C VAL A 63 9.56 -7.89 5.23
N TYR A 64 9.07 -8.02 6.45
CA TYR A 64 7.70 -8.46 6.70
C TYR A 64 6.65 -7.54 6.07
N PHE A 65 6.82 -6.22 6.20
CA PHE A 65 5.90 -5.27 5.56
C PHE A 65 6.01 -5.28 4.04
N ALA A 66 7.20 -5.49 3.47
CA ALA A 66 7.37 -5.67 2.04
C ALA A 66 6.68 -6.96 1.54
N ASP A 67 6.78 -8.05 2.29
CA ASP A 67 6.08 -9.31 1.98
C ASP A 67 4.56 -9.13 2.02
N LEU A 68 4.02 -8.37 3.00
CA LEU A 68 2.58 -8.04 3.02
C LEU A 68 2.13 -7.27 1.77
N VAL A 69 2.95 -6.35 1.27
CA VAL A 69 2.67 -5.66 0.00
C VAL A 69 2.69 -6.65 -1.16
N HIS A 70 3.67 -7.56 -1.17
CA HIS A 70 3.78 -8.58 -2.20
C HIS A 70 2.54 -9.51 -2.22
N GLU A 71 2.13 -10.01 -1.06
CA GLU A 71 0.91 -10.83 -0.91
C GLU A 71 -0.35 -10.06 -1.36
N GLN A 72 -0.42 -8.75 -1.12
CA GLN A 72 -1.53 -7.92 -1.59
C GLN A 72 -1.53 -7.79 -3.12
N ILE A 73 -0.37 -7.61 -3.74
CA ILE A 73 -0.21 -7.55 -5.19
C ILE A 73 -0.64 -8.88 -5.83
N GLU A 74 -0.12 -10.01 -5.32
CA GLU A 74 -0.47 -11.35 -5.84
C GLU A 74 -1.98 -11.60 -5.80
N LYS A 75 -2.66 -11.16 -4.72
CA LYS A 75 -4.12 -11.25 -4.64
C LYS A 75 -4.80 -10.39 -5.70
N LEU A 76 -4.36 -9.15 -5.90
CA LEU A 76 -4.97 -8.23 -6.88
C LEU A 76 -4.66 -8.59 -8.33
N GLU A 77 -3.71 -9.50 -8.58
CA GLU A 77 -3.48 -10.10 -9.90
C GLU A 77 -4.47 -11.24 -10.22
N ASP A 78 -5.15 -11.80 -9.22
CA ASP A 78 -6.24 -12.76 -9.41
C ASP A 78 -7.53 -12.03 -9.86
N PRO A 79 -8.08 -12.31 -11.05
CA PRO A 79 -9.30 -11.67 -11.55
C PRO A 79 -10.54 -11.89 -10.66
N GLU A 80 -10.55 -12.92 -9.81
CA GLU A 80 -11.65 -13.21 -8.89
C GLU A 80 -11.55 -12.42 -7.57
N PHE A 81 -10.38 -11.84 -7.27
CA PHE A 81 -10.18 -11.06 -6.06
C PHE A 81 -10.71 -9.63 -6.24
N PRO A 82 -11.47 -9.08 -5.26
CA PRO A 82 -11.98 -7.73 -5.37
C PRO A 82 -10.85 -6.70 -5.24
N GLY A 83 -10.60 -5.98 -6.32
CA GLY A 83 -9.72 -4.81 -6.35
C GLY A 83 -8.87 -4.78 -7.61
N HIS A 84 -8.18 -3.67 -7.81
CA HIS A 84 -7.33 -3.48 -9.00
C HIS A 84 -6.02 -2.76 -8.66
N ILE A 85 -5.03 -2.98 -9.50
CA ILE A 85 -3.78 -2.21 -9.53
C ILE A 85 -3.85 -1.28 -10.75
N TYR A 86 -3.88 0.03 -10.50
CA TYR A 86 -3.94 1.04 -11.55
C TYR A 86 -2.58 1.71 -11.78
N ASP A 87 -2.37 2.20 -12.99
CA ASP A 87 -1.21 3.02 -13.31
C ASP A 87 -1.38 4.45 -12.74
N LEU A 88 -0.43 4.89 -11.92
CA LEU A 88 -0.49 6.18 -11.23
C LEU A 88 -0.55 7.36 -12.20
N ASN A 89 0.14 7.29 -13.35
CA ASN A 89 0.14 8.37 -14.34
C ASN A 89 -1.21 8.47 -15.06
N GLU A 90 -1.87 7.35 -15.32
CA GLU A 90 -3.25 7.35 -15.83
C GLU A 90 -4.24 7.89 -14.80
N VAL A 91 -4.13 7.47 -13.54
CA VAL A 91 -5.02 7.96 -12.48
C VAL A 91 -4.90 9.47 -12.27
N ARG A 92 -3.68 10.03 -12.34
CA ARG A 92 -3.43 11.48 -12.20
C ARG A 92 -4.09 12.35 -13.28
N LYS A 93 -4.53 11.77 -14.40
CA LYS A 93 -5.29 12.51 -15.43
C LYS A 93 -6.74 12.75 -15.02
N GLU A 94 -7.26 11.93 -14.11
CA GLU A 94 -8.67 11.95 -13.67
C GLU A 94 -8.85 12.44 -12.24
N TYR A 95 -7.83 12.30 -11.39
CA TYR A 95 -7.89 12.63 -9.96
C TYR A 95 -6.74 13.55 -9.53
N ASP A 96 -7.04 14.45 -8.59
CA ASP A 96 -6.02 15.14 -7.79
C ASP A 96 -5.39 14.15 -6.78
N ILE A 97 -4.07 13.99 -6.80
CA ILE A 97 -3.38 12.98 -6.00
C ILE A 97 -2.61 13.62 -4.85
N HIS A 98 -3.09 13.37 -3.63
CA HIS A 98 -2.40 13.72 -2.40
C HIS A 98 -1.52 12.56 -1.95
N LEU A 99 -0.23 12.65 -2.26
CA LEU A 99 0.74 11.66 -1.77
C LEU A 99 1.12 12.01 -0.33
N LYS A 100 1.02 11.03 0.57
CA LYS A 100 1.63 11.09 1.91
C LYS A 100 2.95 10.33 1.89
N PRO A 101 4.09 11.00 1.60
CA PRO A 101 5.40 10.35 1.57
C PRO A 101 5.83 9.83 2.94
N ILE A 102 5.32 10.44 4.01
CA ILE A 102 5.50 10.02 5.40
C ILE A 102 4.12 10.09 6.04
N TYR A 103 3.78 9.17 6.94
CA TYR A 103 2.42 9.03 7.50
C TYR A 103 1.81 10.33 8.06
N HIS A 104 2.66 11.28 8.49
CA HIS A 104 2.27 12.57 9.06
C HIS A 104 2.43 13.78 8.13
N ASP A 105 3.13 13.65 6.99
CA ASP A 105 3.38 14.76 6.07
C ASP A 105 2.65 14.53 4.73
N SER A 106 1.94 15.54 4.26
CA SER A 106 1.26 15.52 2.97
C SER A 106 2.06 16.33 1.94
N LEU A 107 2.29 15.76 0.76
CA LEU A 107 2.84 16.46 -0.40
C LEU A 107 1.76 16.56 -1.47
N HIS A 108 1.53 17.77 -1.99
CA HIS A 108 0.67 17.97 -3.16
C HIS A 108 1.50 17.69 -4.42
N LEU A 109 1.01 16.82 -5.30
CA LEU A 109 1.71 16.40 -6.52
C LEU A 109 0.89 16.69 -7.77
#